data_AF-A0A6A6N3B2-F1
#
_entry.id   AF-A0A6A6N3B2-F1
#
_cell.length_a   1.000
_cell.length_b   1.000
_cell.length_c   1.000
_cell.angle_alpha   90.00
_cell.angle_beta   90.00
_cell.angle_gamma   90.00
#
_symmetry.space_group_name_H-M   'P 1'
#
loop_
_entity.id
_entity.type
_entity.pdbx_description
1 polymer ?
#
loop_
_entity_poly.entity_id
_entity_poly.type
_entity_poly.pdbx_seq_one_letter_code
_entity_poly.pdbx_strand_id
1 'polypeptide(L)'
;MHHKEERVIVIANNLAYLVAKGVVKISMDDKSMVKLNDVFHVPGLKRNLVSVSQITNSGKSSMLELVHTDLMGPTKTPSYSGYRYVMVLVDDFSRYTWVKFLKEKSEALSKFAEFRDAVEKEFGKKIKYLWSDNGGEYMSKDFF
;
A
#
# COMPACT_ATOMS: atom_id res chain seq x y z
N MET A 1 -31.63 -9.17 -30.66
CA MET A 1 -30.76 -10.19 -30.06
C MET A 1 -29.66 -9.45 -29.28
N HIS A 2 -29.81 -9.28 -27.97
CA HIS A 2 -28.80 -8.62 -27.13
C HIS A 2 -27.91 -9.68 -26.50
N HIS A 3 -26.64 -9.72 -26.88
CA HIS A 3 -25.61 -10.51 -26.21
C HIS A 3 -25.46 -9.96 -24.77
N LYS A 4 -25.89 -10.74 -23.77
CA LYS A 4 -25.42 -10.56 -22.39
C LYS A 4 -23.98 -11.05 -22.37
N GLU A 5 -23.02 -10.14 -22.29
CA GLU A 5 -21.65 -10.50 -21.93
C GLU A 5 -21.67 -11.07 -20.50
N GLU A 6 -21.55 -12.39 -20.35
CA GLU A 6 -21.28 -13.00 -19.05
C GLU A 6 -19.87 -12.60 -18.61
N ARG A 7 -19.78 -11.63 -17.70
CA ARG A 7 -18.52 -11.21 -17.11
C ARG A 7 -18.25 -12.09 -15.90
N VAL A 8 -17.43 -13.11 -16.07
CA VAL A 8 -16.95 -13.97 -14.98
C VAL A 8 -15.83 -13.26 -14.24
N ILE A 9 -15.82 -13.31 -12.91
CA ILE A 9 -14.69 -12.85 -12.11
C ILE A 9 -13.97 -14.05 -11.48
N VAL A 10 -12.64 -13.96 -11.42
CA VAL A 10 -11.81 -14.92 -10.70
C VAL A 10 -11.73 -14.46 -9.25
N ILE A 11 -12.30 -15.24 -8.34
CA ILE A 11 -12.07 -15.11 -6.90
C ILE A 11 -10.97 -16.10 -6.54
N ALA A 12 -10.19 -15.82 -5.47
CA ALA A 12 -8.97 -16.54 -5.08
C ALA A 12 -8.91 -18.04 -5.42
N ASN A 13 -10.01 -18.79 -5.22
CA ASN A 13 -10.07 -20.23 -5.51
C ASN A 13 -11.25 -20.67 -6.40
N ASN A 14 -12.04 -19.76 -7.00
CA ASN A 14 -13.21 -20.13 -7.81
C ASN A 14 -13.59 -19.06 -8.84
N LEU A 15 -14.18 -19.51 -9.96
CA LEU A 15 -14.90 -18.64 -10.90
C LEU A 15 -16.29 -18.34 -10.33
N ALA A 16 -16.68 -17.06 -10.37
CA ALA A 16 -18.03 -16.66 -10.00
C ALA A 16 -18.65 -15.77 -11.07
N TYR A 17 -19.95 -15.96 -11.26
CA TYR A 17 -20.74 -15.21 -12.23
C TYR A 17 -21.14 -13.85 -11.64
N LEU A 18 -20.80 -12.79 -12.37
CA LEU A 18 -21.28 -11.47 -12.03
C LEU A 18 -22.75 -11.32 -12.41
N VAL A 19 -23.59 -10.93 -11.45
CA VAL A 19 -25.02 -10.71 -11.71
C VAL A 19 -25.35 -9.23 -11.90
N ALA A 20 -24.62 -8.34 -11.23
CA ALA A 20 -24.79 -6.91 -11.43
C ALA A 20 -23.54 -6.11 -11.06
N LYS A 21 -23.41 -4.91 -11.63
CA LYS A 21 -22.44 -3.90 -11.22
C LYS A 21 -23.19 -2.62 -10.88
N GLY A 22 -22.88 -1.98 -9.77
CA GLY A 22 -23.61 -0.79 -9.34
C GLY A 22 -22.92 0.03 -8.27
N VAL A 23 -23.70 0.92 -7.66
CA VAL A 23 -23.28 1.77 -6.55
C VAL A 23 -23.90 1.24 -5.26
N VAL A 24 -23.08 1.05 -4.22
CA VAL A 24 -23.56 0.71 -2.88
C VAL A 24 -23.33 1.90 -1.95
N LYS A 25 -24.35 2.24 -1.16
CA LYS A 25 -24.25 3.22 -0.08
C LYS A 25 -24.15 2.47 1.24
N ILE A 26 -23.10 2.72 2.01
CA ILE A 26 -22.90 2.17 3.34
C ILE A 26 -23.15 3.29 4.35
N SER A 27 -24.03 3.04 5.32
CA SER A 27 -24.23 3.92 6.48
C SER A 27 -23.32 3.45 7.60
N MET A 28 -22.57 4.36 8.20
CA MET A 28 -21.80 4.12 9.42
C MET A 28 -22.61 4.47 10.67
N ASP A 29 -22.11 4.07 11.85
CA ASP A 29 -22.77 4.31 13.14
C ASP A 29 -22.90 5.80 13.50
N ASP A 30 -21.95 6.61 13.03
CA ASP A 30 -21.96 8.08 13.16
C ASP A 30 -22.95 8.75 12.17
N LYS A 31 -23.73 7.96 11.44
CA LYS A 31 -24.67 8.37 10.37
C LYS A 31 -24.00 8.97 9.14
N SER A 32 -22.68 8.93 9.04
CA SER A 32 -22.00 9.25 7.79
C SER A 32 -22.32 8.20 6.72
N MET A 33 -22.34 8.62 5.46
CA MET A 33 -22.63 7.75 4.32
C MET A 33 -21.44 7.71 3.39
N VAL A 34 -21.01 6.50 3.07
CA VAL A 34 -19.95 6.24 2.08
C VAL A 34 -20.57 5.64 0.83
N LYS A 35 -20.21 6.22 -0.32
CA LYS A 35 -20.66 5.75 -1.63
C LYS A 35 -19.53 4.98 -2.30
N LEU A 36 -19.73 3.67 -2.46
CA LEU A 36 -18.86 2.80 -3.24
C LEU A 36 -19.37 2.73 -4.66
N ASN A 37 -18.56 3.17 -5.61
CA ASN A 37 -18.84 2.99 -7.03
C ASN A 37 -18.25 1.66 -7.51
N ASP A 38 -18.74 1.17 -8.65
CA ASP A 38 -18.21 -0.01 -9.32
C ASP A 38 -18.25 -1.31 -8.49
N VAL A 39 -19.24 -1.46 -7.60
CA VAL A 39 -19.39 -2.65 -6.76
C VAL A 39 -20.00 -3.78 -7.57
N PHE A 40 -19.35 -4.94 -7.52
CA PHE A 40 -19.77 -6.17 -8.17
C PHE A 40 -20.66 -7.01 -7.24
N HIS A 41 -21.87 -7.32 -7.68
CA HIS A 41 -22.74 -8.27 -7.00
C HIS A 41 -22.49 -9.68 -7.54
N VAL A 42 -22.04 -10.54 -6.64
CA VAL A 42 -21.65 -11.91 -6.93
C VAL A 42 -22.42 -12.82 -5.98
N PRO A 43 -23.47 -13.52 -6.45
CA PRO A 43 -24.26 -14.39 -5.61
C PRO A 43 -23.42 -15.50 -4.97
N GLY A 44 -23.71 -15.83 -3.71
CA GLY A 44 -23.00 -16.89 -2.99
C GLY A 44 -21.75 -16.46 -2.22
N LEU A 45 -21.29 -15.21 -2.36
CA LEU A 45 -20.27 -14.64 -1.48
C LEU A 45 -20.85 -14.44 -0.07
N LYS A 46 -20.39 -15.26 0.89
CA LYS A 46 -20.85 -15.24 2.29
C LYS A 46 -20.41 -14.00 3.06
N ARG A 47 -19.40 -13.28 2.55
CA ARG A 47 -18.83 -12.07 3.16
C ARG A 47 -18.62 -11.03 2.07
N ASN A 48 -18.96 -9.79 2.38
CA ASN A 48 -18.62 -8.67 1.52
C ASN A 48 -17.13 -8.34 1.72
N LEU A 49 -16.38 -8.24 0.63
CA LEU A 49 -15.06 -7.64 0.66
C LEU A 49 -15.21 -6.17 0.30
N VAL A 50 -14.75 -5.30 1.19
CA VAL A 50 -14.71 -3.88 0.90
C VAL A 50 -13.31 -3.37 1.13
N SER A 51 -12.76 -2.69 0.13
CA SER A 51 -11.48 -2.02 0.30
C SER A 51 -11.66 -0.84 1.24
N VAL A 52 -10.95 -0.85 2.37
CA VAL A 52 -10.96 0.26 3.33
C VAL A 52 -10.57 1.57 2.65
N SER A 53 -9.65 1.52 1.67
CA SER A 53 -9.29 2.69 0.87
C SER A 53 -10.49 3.28 0.13
N GLN A 54 -11.40 2.47 -0.40
CA GLN A 54 -12.60 2.99 -1.08
C GLN A 54 -13.64 3.60 -0.12
N ILE A 55 -13.57 3.25 1.17
CA ILE A 55 -14.50 3.76 2.19
C ILE A 55 -13.97 5.02 2.87
N THR A 56 -12.65 5.17 2.95
CA THR A 56 -12.00 6.23 3.70
C THR A 56 -11.39 7.27 2.75
N ASN A 57 -11.29 8.54 3.16
CA ASN A 57 -10.57 9.55 2.36
C ASN A 57 -9.10 9.15 2.09
N SER A 58 -8.55 8.21 2.86
CA SER A 58 -7.26 7.55 2.63
C SER A 58 -7.15 6.79 1.29
N GLY A 59 -8.24 6.52 0.57
CA GLY A 59 -8.16 5.97 -0.80
C GLY A 59 -7.93 7.00 -1.89
N LYS A 60 -8.03 8.29 -1.60
CA LYS A 60 -7.44 9.33 -2.45
C LYS A 60 -5.99 9.54 -2.03
N SER A 61 -5.20 8.47 -2.11
CA SER A 61 -3.77 8.56 -1.90
C SER A 61 -3.18 9.42 -3.02
N SER A 62 -2.29 10.33 -2.67
CA SER A 62 -1.48 11.09 -3.61
C SER A 62 -0.02 10.65 -3.48
N MET A 63 0.80 10.92 -4.49
CA MET A 63 2.24 10.64 -4.42
C MET A 63 2.83 11.14 -3.09
N LEU A 64 3.55 10.28 -2.37
CA LEU A 64 4.17 10.48 -1.06
C LEU A 64 3.20 10.64 0.13
N GLU A 65 1.91 10.35 -0.03
CA GLU A 65 0.96 10.41 1.09
C GLU A 65 1.22 9.31 2.12
N LEU A 66 1.47 8.09 1.67
CA LEU A 66 1.84 6.97 2.53
C LEU A 66 2.99 6.21 1.88
N VAL A 67 4.11 6.13 2.60
CA VAL A 67 5.25 5.30 2.21
C VAL A 67 5.36 4.15 3.19
N HIS A 68 5.33 2.92 2.67
CA HIS A 68 5.65 1.72 3.43
C HIS A 68 7.16 1.49 3.39
N THR A 69 7.74 1.12 4.53
CA THR A 69 9.16 0.78 4.63
C THR A 69 9.33 -0.58 5.30
N ASP A 70 10.25 -1.37 4.77
CA ASP A 70 10.69 -2.63 5.36
C ASP A 70 12.21 -2.74 5.30
N LEU A 71 12.82 -3.32 6.33
CA LEU A 71 14.27 -3.54 6.39
C LEU A 71 14.58 -5.03 6.52
N MET A 72 15.08 -5.59 5.43
CA MET A 72 15.48 -6.99 5.35
C MET A 72 16.97 -7.15 5.69
N GLY A 73 17.31 -8.15 6.51
CA GLY A 73 18.70 -8.60 6.74
C GLY A 73 19.00 -9.03 8.18
N PRO A 74 20.24 -9.43 8.49
CA PRO A 74 21.39 -9.52 7.58
C PRO A 74 21.27 -10.67 6.59
N THR A 75 21.72 -10.49 5.35
CA THR A 75 21.84 -11.57 4.37
C THR A 75 22.97 -12.52 4.76
N LYS A 76 22.79 -13.83 4.53
CA LYS A 76 23.82 -14.86 4.82
C LYS A 76 25.13 -14.58 4.09
N THR A 77 25.03 -14.14 2.84
CA THR A 77 26.17 -13.75 2.02
C THR A 77 26.09 -12.25 1.79
N PRO A 78 27.12 -11.46 2.19
CA PRO A 78 27.19 -10.05 1.83
C PRO A 78 27.34 -9.90 0.32
N SER A 79 26.94 -8.74 -0.21
CA SER A 79 27.31 -8.36 -1.58
C SER A 79 28.84 -8.19 -1.70
N TYR A 80 29.34 -8.10 -2.94
CA TYR A 80 30.76 -7.84 -3.19
C TYR A 80 31.29 -6.60 -2.44
N SER A 81 30.46 -5.57 -2.30
CA SER A 81 30.80 -4.31 -1.61
C SER A 81 30.50 -4.33 -0.11
N GLY A 82 30.12 -5.49 0.45
CA GLY A 82 29.89 -5.69 1.89
C GLY A 82 28.50 -5.31 2.40
N TYR A 83 27.53 -5.04 1.51
CA TYR A 83 26.15 -4.76 1.94
C TYR A 83 25.46 -6.04 2.41
N ARG A 84 24.75 -5.95 3.54
CA ARG A 84 24.08 -7.09 4.21
C ARG A 84 22.61 -6.82 4.52
N TYR A 85 22.15 -5.58 4.37
CA TYR A 85 20.77 -5.18 4.65
C TYR A 85 20.20 -4.44 3.44
N VAL A 86 18.88 -4.56 3.26
CA VAL A 86 18.14 -3.94 2.16
C VAL A 86 16.91 -3.25 2.75
N MET A 87 16.84 -1.94 2.59
CA MET A 87 15.65 -1.16 2.90
C MET A 87 14.80 -1.01 1.64
N VAL A 88 13.55 -1.40 1.72
CA VAL A 88 12.56 -1.28 0.64
C VAL A 88 11.54 -0.23 1.05
N LEU A 89 11.36 0.78 0.20
CA LEU A 89 10.43 1.89 0.41
C LEU A 89 9.42 1.90 -0.73
N VAL A 90 8.13 1.83 -0.42
CA VAL A 90 7.05 1.70 -1.42
C VAL A 90 6.04 2.82 -1.21
N ASP A 91 5.86 3.66 -2.22
CA ASP A 91 4.76 4.63 -2.25
C ASP A 91 3.43 3.89 -2.46
N ASP A 92 2.48 4.08 -1.54
CA ASP A 92 1.20 3.38 -1.57
C ASP A 92 0.31 3.83 -2.75
N PHE A 93 0.45 5.08 -3.22
CA PHE A 93 -0.36 5.54 -4.34
C PHE A 93 0.10 4.95 -5.67
N SER A 94 1.36 5.20 -6.03
CA SER A 94 1.93 4.89 -7.34
C SER A 94 2.51 3.48 -7.44
N ARG A 95 2.73 2.82 -6.30
CA ARG A 95 3.52 1.57 -6.19
C ARG A 95 4.97 1.72 -6.63
N TYR A 96 5.46 2.96 -6.79
CA TYR A 96 6.87 3.21 -7.03
C TYR A 96 7.69 2.72 -5.84
N THR A 97 8.75 1.98 -6.13
CA THR A 97 9.58 1.31 -5.12
C THR A 97 11.01 1.81 -5.21
N TRP A 98 11.57 2.22 -4.08
CA TRP A 98 12.98 2.54 -3.93
C TRP A 98 13.66 1.50 -3.05
N VAL A 99 14.92 1.21 -3.38
CA VAL A 99 15.75 0.24 -2.64
C VAL A 99 17.03 0.94 -2.19
N LYS A 100 17.37 0.81 -0.91
CA LYS A 100 18.63 1.27 -0.33
C LYS A 100 19.41 0.10 0.25
N PHE A 101 20.70 0.04 -0.05
CA PHE A 101 21.61 -1.00 0.45
C PHE A 101 22.40 -0.49 1.65
N LEU A 102 22.48 -1.32 2.69
CA LEU A 102 23.08 -1.01 3.98
C LEU A 102 24.10 -2.08 4.37
N LYS A 103 25.23 -1.67 4.93
CA LYS A 103 26.25 -2.57 5.51
C LYS A 103 25.88 -2.96 6.94
N GLU A 104 25.36 -1.99 7.70
CA GLU A 104 24.92 -2.15 9.07
C GLU A 104 23.47 -1.67 9.28
N LYS A 105 22.76 -2.30 10.22
CA LYS A 105 21.36 -1.94 10.54
C LYS A 105 21.23 -0.50 11.06
N SER A 106 22.27 0.02 11.72
CA SER A 106 22.34 1.39 12.23
C SER A 106 22.35 2.46 11.14
N GLU A 107 22.61 2.10 9.88
CA GLU A 107 22.56 3.04 8.74
C GLU A 107 21.12 3.32 8.26
N ALA A 108 20.10 2.66 8.85
CA ALA A 108 18.70 2.80 8.44
C ALA A 108 18.24 4.26 8.46
N LEU A 109 18.50 4.97 9.55
CA LEU A 109 18.03 6.34 9.73
C LEU A 109 18.69 7.30 8.71
N SER A 110 20.00 7.19 8.52
CA SER A 110 20.71 8.06 7.56
C SER A 110 20.27 7.79 6.13
N LYS A 111 20.07 6.52 5.75
CA LYS A 111 19.58 6.15 4.42
C LYS A 111 18.14 6.59 4.17
N PHE A 112 17.30 6.56 5.20
CA PHE A 112 15.95 7.08 5.12
C PHE A 112 15.94 8.61 4.97
N ALA A 113 16.77 9.34 5.72
CA ALA A 113 16.88 10.79 5.59
C ALA A 113 17.35 11.21 4.17
N GLU A 114 18.39 10.55 3.65
CA GLU A 114 18.86 10.74 2.26
C GLU A 114 17.74 10.47 1.24
N PHE A 115 16.94 9.42 1.47
CA PHE A 115 15.80 9.09 0.63
C PHE A 115 14.73 10.18 0.68
N ARG A 116 14.29 10.58 1.87
CA ARG A 116 13.23 11.58 2.08
C ARG A 116 13.60 12.87 1.35
N ASP A 117 14.79 13.41 1.60
CA ASP A 117 15.20 14.68 1.01
C ASP A 117 15.25 14.61 -0.53
N ALA A 118 15.65 13.46 -1.09
CA ALA A 118 15.67 13.25 -2.53
C ALA A 118 14.25 13.21 -3.14
N VAL A 119 13.35 12.39 -2.59
CA VAL A 119 12.00 12.23 -3.16
C VAL A 119 11.13 13.47 -2.92
N GLU A 120 11.27 14.12 -1.77
CA GLU A 120 10.49 15.34 -1.50
C GLU A 120 10.89 16.47 -2.43
N LYS A 121 12.18 16.58 -2.75
CA LYS A 121 12.71 17.53 -3.74
C LYS A 121 12.26 17.19 -5.16
N GLU A 122 12.28 15.91 -5.53
CA GLU A 122 11.90 15.44 -6.86
C GLU A 122 10.41 15.70 -7.15
N PHE A 123 9.53 15.35 -6.21
CA PHE A 123 8.09 15.45 -6.40
C PHE A 123 7.47 16.76 -5.89
N GLY A 124 8.26 17.62 -5.23
CA GLY A 124 7.79 18.87 -4.64
C GLY A 124 6.72 18.67 -3.56
N LYS A 125 6.71 17.50 -2.91
CA LYS A 125 5.72 17.08 -1.91
C LYS A 125 6.42 16.45 -0.73
N LYS A 126 5.83 16.57 0.46
CA LYS A 126 6.36 15.91 1.66
C LYS A 126 5.77 14.52 1.84
N ILE A 127 6.56 13.62 2.43
CA ILE A 127 6.05 12.36 2.95
C ILE A 127 5.12 12.70 4.13
N LYS A 128 3.84 12.30 4.05
CA LYS A 128 2.89 12.57 5.16
C LYS A 128 2.90 11.48 6.22
N TYR A 129 2.92 10.23 5.78
CA TYR A 129 2.89 9.07 6.67
C TYR A 129 3.96 8.06 6.25
N LEU A 130 4.70 7.57 7.24
CA LEU A 130 5.60 6.43 7.11
C LEU A 130 4.99 5.25 7.86
N TRP A 131 4.86 4.10 7.21
CA TRP A 131 4.42 2.86 7.82
C TRP A 131 5.56 1.86 7.81
N SER A 132 5.97 1.38 8.98
CA SER A 132 6.94 0.29 9.14
C SER A 132 6.33 -0.91 9.86
N ASP A 133 7.07 -2.01 9.89
CA ASP A 133 6.73 -3.22 10.66
C ASP A 133 6.95 -3.07 12.19
N ASN A 134 7.26 -1.86 12.67
CA ASN A 134 7.69 -1.56 14.04
C ASN A 134 8.96 -2.30 14.49
N GLY A 135 9.84 -2.70 13.57
CA GLY A 135 11.20 -3.14 13.90
C GLY A 135 11.94 -2.11 14.77
N GLY A 136 12.81 -2.56 15.67
CA GLY A 136 13.51 -1.71 16.65
C GLY A 136 14.31 -0.54 16.04
N GLU A 137 14.76 -0.69 14.79
CA GLU A 137 15.39 0.35 13.97
C GLU A 137 14.49 1.57 13.74
N TYR A 138 13.17 1.37 13.70
CA TYR A 138 12.17 2.40 13.43
C TYR A 138 11.65 3.06 14.72
N MET A 139 12.19 2.72 15.90
CA MET A 139 11.72 3.29 17.17
C MET A 139 12.25 4.70 17.48
N SER A 140 13.22 5.20 16.69
CA SER A 140 13.68 6.59 16.86
C SER A 140 12.60 7.56 16.40
N LYS A 141 12.40 8.65 17.17
CA LYS A 141 11.55 9.76 16.76
C LYS A 141 12.03 10.42 15.47
N ASP A 142 13.30 10.29 15.13
CA ASP A 142 13.86 10.91 13.92
C ASP A 142 13.36 10.28 12.61
N PHE A 143 12.65 9.15 12.68
CA PHE A 143 11.96 8.54 11.52
C PHE A 143 10.58 9.15 11.24
N PHE A 144 9.95 9.82 12.21
CA PHE A 144 8.55 10.29 12.16
C PHE A 144 8.44 11.80 12.36
#